data_AF-A0A937B798-F1
#
_entry.id   AF-A0A937B798-F1
#
_cell.length_a   1.000
_cell.length_b   1.000
_cell.length_c   1.000
_cell.angle_alpha   90.00
_cell.angle_beta   90.00
_cell.angle_gamma   90.00
#
_symmetry.space_group_name_H-M   'P 1'
#
loop_
_entity.id
_entity.type
_entity.pdbx_description
1 polymer ?
#
loop_
_entity_poly.entity_id
_entity_poly.type
_entity_poly.pdbx_seq_one_letter_code
_entity_poly.pdbx_strand_id
1 'polypeptide(L)'
;MSILYLLSVYTYGQSCIDDLGESARRLHASTEAYSPADVSWDYVDDEYVPVGGNYDSLISAGMSLIDRISSCTDNGGSGLAAFGIYKKVHVLLDLYSVAQKTGDDDMQGRLLDKMEYFYRNRTDIPENIPHSSGGSNYTVKFTSADQAELWYGIKERRGKWLYSARRYKEAVSSLKNCYENRNSYKMGSDGSLMYAHALIRNGESRGTYFPPLAYSITRLGDDYMNWNGKDSTIYNNRKFVLNNILNYEYATTAARKYDNNAIDPDGKYRAEIARGLYYLDDAALSGRFAREAADSSRDAEFAYFILEKIAIKDAYNSSADEKAALQILNNALPRMQNIPEVQKARASFVTAGNSMYTANADRRIAEIEEAQRLAAKRERMLAYRRSISVTPTIELIGLPLGHALMGLRIRKGKVLNELNFDYVYNGKTRYRFGGYRDKPAKVSSPFRYTGFSVGYGLSYLIPSNTRYRKGRSIMNGATVGFDLRYSQWNLEARSVNRYSDAEMTQYLGNTAVNPVTRRFELAVRTGYLFQTRWVSFDYYLGIGIGYRTLSDKGTDYRNEYWTDDHYHSGRFNKLYAPFRFGIRLGFNIL
;
A
#
# COMPACT_ATOMS: atom_id res chain seq x y z
N MET A 1 -10.41 -34.86 37.70
CA MET A 1 -9.11 -34.19 37.47
C MET A 1 -9.21 -32.79 38.06
N SER A 2 -8.45 -32.48 39.11
CA SER A 2 -8.54 -31.21 39.86
C SER A 2 -7.79 -30.08 39.12
N ILE A 3 -8.28 -28.84 39.22
CA ILE A 3 -7.62 -27.63 38.68
C ILE A 3 -6.17 -27.49 39.19
N LEU A 4 -5.91 -27.97 40.42
CA LEU A 4 -4.58 -28.05 41.02
C LEU A 4 -3.64 -29.02 40.30
N TYR A 5 -4.15 -30.14 39.75
CA TYR A 5 -3.38 -31.09 38.95
C TYR A 5 -3.00 -30.50 37.59
N LEU A 6 -3.91 -29.75 36.96
CA LEU A 6 -3.62 -29.03 35.71
C LEU A 6 -2.59 -27.91 35.92
N LEU A 7 -2.67 -27.18 37.04
CA LEU A 7 -1.69 -26.16 37.40
C LEU A 7 -0.31 -26.74 37.72
N SER A 8 -0.24 -27.84 38.49
CA SER A 8 1.04 -28.48 38.84
C SER A 8 1.76 -29.07 37.63
N VAL A 9 1.01 -29.68 36.71
CA VAL A 9 1.55 -30.24 35.46
C VAL A 9 2.02 -29.12 34.53
N TYR A 10 1.29 -28.00 34.47
CA TYR A 10 1.68 -26.83 33.69
C TYR A 10 2.95 -26.15 34.24
N THR A 11 3.06 -25.97 35.56
CA THR A 11 4.25 -25.36 36.18
C THR A 11 5.50 -26.24 36.07
N TYR A 12 5.35 -27.56 36.18
CA TYR A 12 6.47 -28.51 36.06
C TYR A 12 6.99 -28.62 34.63
N GLY A 13 6.10 -28.75 33.64
CA GLY A 13 6.50 -28.79 32.23
C GLY A 13 7.20 -27.49 31.80
N GLN A 14 6.77 -26.36 32.37
CA GLN A 14 7.34 -25.05 32.09
C GLN A 14 8.74 -24.85 32.68
N SER A 15 8.97 -25.22 33.95
CA SER A 15 10.32 -25.15 34.54
C SER A 15 11.29 -26.09 33.81
N CYS A 16 10.81 -27.26 33.41
CA CYS A 16 11.60 -28.18 32.59
C CYS A 16 12.03 -27.55 31.26
N ILE A 17 11.13 -26.88 30.51
CA ILE A 17 11.51 -26.29 29.23
C ILE A 17 12.46 -25.09 29.41
N ASP A 18 12.35 -24.34 30.51
CA ASP A 18 13.26 -23.23 30.82
C ASP A 18 14.68 -23.76 31.07
N ASP A 19 14.83 -24.84 31.83
CA ASP A 19 16.12 -25.51 32.07
C ASP A 19 16.69 -26.07 30.75
N LEU A 20 15.86 -26.69 29.91
CA LEU A 20 16.24 -27.15 28.57
C LEU A 20 16.53 -26.00 27.61
N GLY A 21 16.05 -24.79 27.91
CA GLY A 21 16.34 -23.57 27.16
C GLY A 21 17.79 -23.13 27.28
N GLU A 22 18.42 -23.37 28.42
CA GLU A 22 19.86 -23.19 28.62
C GLU A 22 20.65 -24.23 27.81
N SER A 23 20.26 -25.50 27.87
CA SER A 23 20.87 -26.56 27.04
C SER A 23 20.75 -26.25 25.54
N ALA A 24 19.61 -25.73 25.08
CA ALA A 24 19.44 -25.31 23.69
C ALA A 24 20.35 -24.14 23.30
N ARG A 25 20.56 -23.15 24.20
CA ARG A 25 21.50 -22.04 23.96
C ARG A 25 22.94 -22.50 23.88
N ARG A 26 23.34 -23.43 24.74
CA ARG A 26 24.68 -24.03 24.70
C ARG A 26 24.87 -24.83 23.42
N LEU A 27 23.91 -25.69 23.07
CA LEU A 27 23.92 -26.43 21.81
C LEU A 27 24.09 -25.48 20.62
N HIS A 28 23.31 -24.39 20.56
CA HIS A 28 23.45 -23.38 19.52
C HIS A 28 24.88 -22.82 19.44
N ALA A 29 25.44 -22.37 20.56
CA ALA A 29 26.81 -21.88 20.62
C ALA A 29 27.85 -22.94 20.17
N SER A 30 27.66 -24.20 20.59
CA SER A 30 28.51 -25.31 20.15
C SER A 30 28.36 -25.58 18.64
N THR A 31 27.16 -25.47 18.07
CA THR A 31 26.94 -25.65 16.61
C THR A 31 27.54 -24.51 15.78
N GLU A 32 27.50 -23.27 16.28
CA GLU A 32 28.15 -22.12 15.66
C GLU A 32 29.67 -22.30 15.65
N ALA A 33 30.23 -22.69 16.80
CA ALA A 33 31.65 -22.95 16.99
C ALA A 33 32.16 -24.24 16.31
N TYR A 34 31.25 -25.11 15.83
CA TYR A 34 31.63 -26.40 15.27
C TYR A 34 32.59 -26.27 14.07
N SER A 35 33.75 -26.93 14.20
CA SER A 35 34.80 -27.06 13.20
C SER A 35 35.19 -28.54 13.04
N PRO A 36 35.21 -29.10 11.82
CA PRO A 36 35.68 -30.47 11.59
C PRO A 36 37.16 -30.69 12.00
N ALA A 37 37.96 -29.63 12.09
CA ALA A 37 39.40 -29.70 12.28
C ALA A 37 39.86 -29.49 13.74
N ASP A 38 39.06 -28.82 14.58
CA ASP A 38 39.47 -28.39 15.92
C ASP A 38 38.60 -29.03 17.00
N VAL A 39 39.19 -29.92 17.81
CA VAL A 39 38.45 -30.59 18.89
C VAL A 39 38.52 -29.76 20.18
N SER A 40 37.38 -29.19 20.58
CA SER A 40 37.14 -28.70 21.94
C SER A 40 35.91 -29.40 22.53
N TRP A 41 35.65 -29.24 23.82
CA TRP A 41 34.55 -29.93 24.52
C TRP A 41 33.62 -28.92 25.19
N ASP A 42 32.32 -29.17 25.10
CA ASP A 42 31.29 -28.39 25.78
C ASP A 42 30.31 -29.31 26.51
N TYR A 43 29.55 -28.78 27.47
CA TYR A 43 28.59 -29.54 28.25
C TYR A 43 27.16 -29.16 27.86
N VAL A 44 26.50 -30.06 27.14
CA VAL A 44 25.16 -29.88 26.58
C VAL A 44 24.30 -31.05 27.04
N ASP A 45 23.19 -30.74 27.72
CA ASP A 45 22.17 -31.72 28.09
C ASP A 45 22.69 -32.93 28.89
N ASP A 46 23.40 -32.65 29.97
CA ASP A 46 24.03 -33.65 30.86
C ASP A 46 25.17 -34.48 30.24
N GLU A 47 25.55 -34.20 28.97
CA GLU A 47 26.62 -34.88 28.23
C GLU A 47 27.77 -33.93 27.87
N TYR A 48 29.01 -34.45 27.92
CA TYR A 48 30.17 -33.76 27.34
C TYR A 48 30.22 -34.07 25.85
N VAL A 49 30.07 -33.03 25.03
CA VAL A 49 29.99 -33.13 23.59
C VAL A 49 31.23 -32.49 22.96
N PRO A 50 31.92 -33.18 22.04
CA PRO A 50 33.00 -32.58 21.28
C PRO A 50 32.45 -31.55 20.29
N VAL A 51 32.93 -30.31 20.37
CA VAL A 51 32.63 -29.18 19.48
C VAL A 51 33.43 -29.28 18.17
N GLY A 52 34.23 -30.33 17.99
CA GLY A 52 34.82 -30.69 16.70
C GLY A 52 35.28 -32.15 16.60
N GLY A 53 35.60 -32.61 15.40
CA GLY A 53 36.07 -33.97 15.12
C GLY A 53 34.99 -35.06 15.03
N ASN A 54 34.00 -35.11 15.95
CA ASN A 54 32.91 -36.09 15.91
C ASN A 54 31.52 -35.45 16.04
N TYR A 55 30.86 -35.19 14.91
CA TYR A 55 29.54 -34.56 14.88
C TYR A 55 28.39 -35.46 15.36
N ASP A 56 28.55 -36.79 15.36
CA ASP A 56 27.51 -37.73 15.79
C ASP A 56 27.08 -37.47 17.24
N SER A 57 28.03 -37.05 18.09
CA SER A 57 27.76 -36.68 19.48
C SER A 57 26.91 -35.40 19.59
N LEU A 58 27.14 -34.39 18.75
CA LEU A 58 26.31 -33.17 18.70
C LEU A 58 24.90 -33.47 18.20
N ILE A 59 24.78 -34.32 17.18
CA ILE A 59 23.49 -34.79 16.69
C ILE A 59 22.77 -35.59 17.79
N SER A 60 23.45 -36.53 18.46
CA SER A 60 22.89 -37.32 19.55
C SER A 60 22.39 -36.45 20.70
N ALA A 61 23.20 -35.50 21.17
CA ALA A 61 22.82 -34.57 22.23
C ALA A 61 21.63 -33.69 21.84
N GLY A 62 21.60 -33.16 20.62
CA GLY A 62 20.45 -32.38 20.16
C GLY A 62 19.18 -33.22 19.97
N MET A 63 19.31 -34.48 19.57
CA MET A 63 18.18 -35.42 19.47
C MET A 63 17.66 -35.83 20.86
N SER A 64 18.54 -36.07 21.83
CA SER A 64 18.19 -36.25 23.25
C SER A 64 17.42 -35.04 23.78
N LEU A 65 17.92 -33.83 23.50
CA LEU A 65 17.26 -32.59 23.89
C LEU A 65 15.84 -32.48 23.31
N ILE A 66 15.63 -32.88 22.05
CA ILE A 66 14.29 -32.93 21.43
C ILE A 66 13.36 -33.90 22.15
N ASP A 67 13.85 -35.08 22.53
CA ASP A 67 13.06 -36.09 23.23
C ASP A 67 12.71 -35.63 24.65
N ARG A 68 13.64 -34.95 25.35
CA ARG A 68 13.37 -34.31 26.65
C ARG A 68 12.38 -33.15 26.56
N ILE A 69 12.45 -32.33 25.50
CA ILE A 69 11.43 -31.30 25.27
C ILE A 69 10.06 -31.97 25.04
N SER A 70 10.01 -33.13 24.38
CA SER A 70 8.77 -33.89 24.18
C SER A 70 8.19 -34.36 25.52
N SER A 71 8.98 -35.03 26.36
CA SER A 71 8.51 -35.51 27.66
C SER A 71 8.02 -34.38 28.58
N CYS A 72 8.56 -33.17 28.44
CA CYS A 72 8.11 -32.00 29.19
C CYS A 72 6.90 -31.28 28.60
N THR A 73 6.48 -31.62 27.38
CA THR A 73 5.31 -31.03 26.70
C THR A 73 4.12 -31.96 26.52
N ASP A 74 4.30 -33.27 26.60
CA ASP A 74 3.27 -34.28 26.34
C ASP A 74 2.06 -34.22 27.29
N ASN A 75 2.21 -33.60 28.47
CA ASN A 75 1.14 -33.42 29.46
C ASN A 75 0.70 -31.94 29.63
N GLY A 76 1.25 -31.01 28.83
CA GLY A 76 1.00 -29.58 28.94
C GLY A 76 -0.28 -29.10 28.24
N GLY A 77 -0.77 -27.91 28.62
CA GLY A 77 -1.81 -27.22 27.85
C GLY A 77 -1.32 -26.80 26.46
N SER A 78 -2.24 -26.40 25.57
CA SER A 78 -1.96 -26.09 24.15
C SER A 78 -0.84 -25.05 23.93
N GLY A 79 -0.68 -24.09 24.85
CA GLY A 79 0.42 -23.11 24.81
C GLY A 79 1.80 -23.72 25.07
N LEU A 80 1.91 -24.68 25.99
CA LEU A 80 3.17 -25.36 26.32
C LEU A 80 3.60 -26.29 25.18
N ALA A 81 2.64 -26.99 24.56
CA ALA A 81 2.89 -27.81 23.38
C ALA A 81 3.42 -26.97 22.20
N ALA A 82 2.81 -25.80 21.96
CA ALA A 82 3.27 -24.87 20.92
C ALA A 82 4.69 -24.33 21.19
N PHE A 83 5.01 -24.02 22.45
CA PHE A 83 6.36 -23.58 22.82
C PHE A 83 7.41 -24.69 22.69
N GLY A 84 7.06 -25.94 23.03
CA GLY A 84 7.92 -27.09 22.82
C GLY A 84 8.21 -27.35 21.34
N ILE A 85 7.19 -27.26 20.47
CA ILE A 85 7.38 -27.37 19.01
C ILE A 85 8.34 -26.29 18.52
N TYR A 86 8.16 -25.04 18.95
CA TYR A 86 9.06 -23.95 18.63
C TYR A 86 10.52 -24.27 19.01
N LYS A 87 10.77 -24.71 20.24
CA LYS A 87 12.11 -25.07 20.70
C LYS A 87 12.71 -26.24 19.91
N LYS A 88 11.93 -27.29 19.63
CA LYS A 88 12.37 -28.44 18.82
C LYS A 88 12.79 -28.01 17.42
N VAL A 89 12.03 -27.13 16.76
CA VAL A 89 12.38 -26.66 15.41
C VAL A 89 13.68 -25.84 15.41
N HIS A 90 13.92 -25.01 16.43
CA HIS A 90 15.19 -24.30 16.56
C HIS A 90 16.38 -25.24 16.76
N VAL A 91 16.24 -26.23 17.64
CA VAL A 91 17.28 -27.26 17.82
C VAL A 91 17.55 -27.99 16.50
N LEU A 92 16.51 -28.39 15.77
CA LEU A 92 16.66 -29.03 14.46
C LEU A 92 17.39 -28.13 13.46
N LEU A 93 17.18 -26.81 13.48
CA LEU A 93 17.84 -25.84 12.57
C LEU A 93 19.33 -25.73 12.87
N ASP A 94 19.71 -25.76 14.14
CA ASP A 94 21.10 -25.76 14.58
C ASP A 94 21.80 -27.05 14.13
N LEU A 95 21.16 -28.21 14.39
CA LEU A 95 21.68 -29.52 13.95
C LEU A 95 21.78 -29.61 12.41
N TYR A 96 20.84 -29.02 11.67
CA TYR A 96 20.90 -28.98 10.22
C TYR A 96 22.14 -28.23 9.73
N SER A 97 22.50 -27.13 10.39
CA SER A 97 23.70 -26.36 10.05
C SER A 97 24.99 -27.17 10.29
N VAL A 98 25.01 -28.03 11.31
CA VAL A 98 26.11 -28.98 11.54
C VAL A 98 26.16 -30.03 10.43
N ALA A 99 25.03 -30.66 10.10
CA ALA A 99 24.95 -31.67 9.05
C ALA A 99 25.35 -31.11 7.66
N GLN A 100 25.08 -29.81 7.41
CA GLN A 100 25.56 -29.11 6.22
C GLN A 100 27.09 -28.95 6.22
N LYS A 101 27.69 -28.57 7.36
CA LYS A 101 29.16 -28.41 7.49
C LYS A 101 29.90 -29.75 7.28
N THR A 102 29.28 -30.87 7.65
CA THR A 102 29.87 -32.21 7.51
C THR A 102 29.56 -32.88 6.19
N GLY A 103 28.58 -32.38 5.43
CA GLY A 103 28.13 -32.98 4.18
C GLY A 103 27.31 -34.25 4.36
N ASP A 104 26.71 -34.47 5.54
CA ASP A 104 25.82 -35.61 5.79
C ASP A 104 24.43 -35.33 5.22
N ASP A 105 24.24 -35.73 3.95
CA ASP A 105 23.00 -35.53 3.22
C ASP A 105 21.82 -36.35 3.78
N ASP A 106 22.05 -37.53 4.38
CA ASP A 106 20.96 -38.34 4.96
C ASP A 106 20.41 -37.66 6.22
N MET A 107 21.31 -37.22 7.10
CA MET A 107 20.92 -36.49 8.31
C MET A 107 20.21 -35.19 7.98
N GLN A 108 20.70 -34.42 7.00
CA GLN A 108 20.01 -33.22 6.51
C GLN A 108 18.56 -33.53 6.10
N GLY A 109 18.35 -34.60 5.32
CA GLY A 109 17.02 -35.03 4.88
C GLY A 109 16.09 -35.36 6.06
N ARG A 110 16.57 -36.14 7.02
CA ARG A 110 15.82 -36.55 8.22
C ARG A 110 15.46 -35.38 9.13
N LEU A 111 16.38 -34.43 9.32
CA LEU A 111 16.13 -33.22 10.11
C LEU A 111 15.06 -32.34 9.46
N LEU A 112 15.11 -32.19 8.13
CA LEU A 112 14.10 -31.45 7.37
C LEU A 112 12.73 -32.13 7.42
N ASP A 113 12.65 -33.46 7.31
CA ASP A 113 11.39 -34.20 7.44
C ASP A 113 10.74 -33.95 8.82
N LYS A 114 11.55 -33.91 9.89
CA LYS A 114 11.08 -33.58 11.25
C LYS A 114 10.59 -32.14 11.36
N MET A 115 11.29 -31.17 10.79
CA MET A 115 10.84 -29.77 10.79
C MET A 115 9.50 -29.60 10.05
N GLU A 116 9.36 -30.22 8.88
CA GLU A 116 8.13 -30.15 8.08
C GLU A 116 6.97 -30.92 8.73
N TYR A 117 7.26 -31.97 9.50
CA TYR A 117 6.25 -32.65 10.31
C TYR A 117 5.64 -31.69 11.34
N PHE A 118 6.47 -30.87 11.99
CA PHE A 118 6.03 -29.87 12.97
C PHE A 118 5.34 -28.66 12.33
N TYR A 119 5.87 -28.14 11.23
CA TYR A 119 5.32 -26.99 10.51
C TYR A 119 4.97 -27.35 9.06
N ARG A 120 3.84 -28.03 8.88
CA ARG A 120 3.36 -28.44 7.55
C ARG A 120 2.96 -27.24 6.73
N ASN A 121 2.23 -26.32 7.37
CA ASN A 121 1.77 -25.06 6.81
C ASN A 121 2.30 -23.87 7.61
N ARG A 122 2.38 -22.70 6.97
CA ARG A 122 2.77 -21.45 7.65
C ARG A 122 1.86 -21.15 8.86
N THR A 123 0.57 -21.47 8.77
CA THR A 123 -0.43 -21.25 9.82
C THR A 123 -0.27 -22.15 11.04
N ASP A 124 0.57 -23.19 10.95
CA ASP A 124 0.87 -24.07 12.08
C ASP A 124 1.81 -23.38 13.09
N ILE A 125 2.46 -22.28 12.67
CA ILE A 125 3.26 -21.43 13.55
C ILE A 125 2.32 -20.45 14.27
N PRO A 126 2.15 -20.51 15.60
CA PRO A 126 1.22 -19.65 16.32
C PRO A 126 1.68 -18.19 16.32
N GLU A 127 0.76 -17.24 16.18
CA GLU A 127 1.08 -15.80 16.32
C GLU A 127 1.48 -15.43 17.75
N ASN A 128 0.92 -16.12 18.74
CA ASN A 128 1.18 -15.89 20.15
C ASN A 128 1.45 -17.23 20.83
N ILE A 129 2.65 -17.38 21.38
CA ILE A 129 3.03 -18.52 22.21
C ILE A 129 3.12 -18.02 23.65
N PRO A 130 2.09 -18.25 24.49
CA PRO A 130 2.15 -17.86 25.90
C PRO A 130 3.19 -18.70 26.62
N HIS A 131 3.95 -18.08 27.50
CA HIS A 131 5.08 -18.67 28.21
C HIS A 131 5.19 -18.06 29.60
N SER A 132 5.42 -18.85 30.65
CA SER A 132 5.48 -18.34 32.02
C SER A 132 6.81 -18.72 32.66
N SER A 133 7.72 -17.78 32.90
CA SER A 133 9.02 -18.07 33.52
C SER A 133 9.16 -17.31 34.84
N GLY A 134 9.60 -17.99 35.90
CA GLY A 134 9.88 -17.38 37.21
C GLY A 134 8.69 -16.63 37.84
N GLY A 135 7.45 -17.07 37.58
CA GLY A 135 6.23 -16.42 38.08
C GLY A 135 5.74 -15.23 37.23
N SER A 136 6.44 -14.90 36.14
CA SER A 136 6.04 -13.86 35.18
C SER A 136 5.48 -14.47 33.90
N ASN A 137 4.39 -13.91 33.38
CA ASN A 137 3.77 -14.34 32.12
C ASN A 137 4.31 -13.50 30.94
N TYR A 138 4.92 -14.17 29.98
CA TYR A 138 5.43 -13.65 28.72
C TYR A 138 4.63 -14.22 27.55
N THR A 139 4.77 -13.60 26.38
CA THR A 139 4.23 -14.13 25.13
C THR A 139 5.26 -13.92 24.06
N VAL A 140 5.75 -15.01 23.47
CA VAL A 140 6.55 -14.92 22.25
C VAL A 140 5.57 -14.60 21.13
N LYS A 141 5.77 -13.45 20.50
CA LYS A 141 4.91 -12.97 19.40
C LYS A 141 5.63 -13.21 18.09
N PHE A 142 5.01 -14.00 17.23
CA PHE A 142 5.42 -14.12 15.83
C PHE A 142 4.55 -13.19 15.01
N THR A 143 5.20 -12.24 14.33
CA THR A 143 4.54 -11.50 13.27
C THR A 143 4.31 -12.41 12.06
N SER A 144 3.41 -12.00 11.18
CA SER A 144 3.22 -12.68 9.89
C SER A 144 4.51 -12.77 9.06
N ALA A 145 5.44 -11.82 9.24
CA ALA A 145 6.75 -11.84 8.61
C ALA A 145 7.66 -12.92 9.22
N ASP A 146 7.69 -13.06 10.55
CA ASP A 146 8.50 -14.09 11.23
C ASP A 146 8.03 -15.50 10.87
N GLN A 147 6.71 -15.72 10.80
CA GLN A 147 6.13 -16.98 10.35
C GLN A 147 6.51 -17.30 8.91
N ALA A 148 6.49 -16.28 8.03
CA ALA A 148 6.90 -16.43 6.65
C ALA A 148 8.39 -16.76 6.55
N GLU A 149 9.25 -16.05 7.28
CA GLU A 149 10.70 -16.26 7.28
C GLU A 149 11.06 -17.68 7.72
N LEU A 150 10.49 -18.15 8.83
CA LEU A 150 10.76 -19.49 9.33
C LEU A 150 10.26 -20.58 8.36
N TRP A 151 8.99 -20.49 7.93
CA TRP A 151 8.40 -21.53 7.07
C TRP A 151 9.03 -21.57 5.68
N TYR A 152 9.16 -20.42 5.01
CA TYR A 152 9.83 -20.37 3.70
C TYR A 152 11.32 -20.70 3.79
N GLY A 153 11.97 -20.40 4.92
CA GLY A 153 13.35 -20.80 5.18
C GLY A 153 13.54 -22.31 5.30
N ILE A 154 12.59 -23.03 5.91
CA ILE A 154 12.59 -24.50 5.94
C ILE A 154 12.36 -25.05 4.52
N LYS A 155 11.38 -24.50 3.79
CA LYS A 155 11.06 -24.93 2.41
C LYS A 155 12.20 -24.65 1.43
N GLU A 156 12.94 -23.56 1.60
CA GLU A 156 14.12 -23.26 0.79
C GLU A 156 15.23 -24.28 1.06
N ARG A 157 15.54 -24.58 2.33
CA ARG A 157 16.52 -25.62 2.70
C ARG A 157 16.13 -27.00 2.16
N ARG A 158 14.85 -27.37 2.27
CA ARG A 158 14.33 -28.62 1.70
C ARG A 158 14.50 -28.66 0.19
N GLY A 159 14.18 -27.57 -0.49
CA GLY A 159 14.36 -27.45 -1.93
C GLY A 159 15.81 -27.60 -2.38
N LYS A 160 16.75 -26.98 -1.64
CA LYS A 160 18.20 -27.10 -1.90
C LYS A 160 18.69 -28.53 -1.69
N TRP A 161 18.31 -29.18 -0.60
CA TRP A 161 18.66 -30.57 -0.33
C TRP A 161 18.13 -31.52 -1.42
N LEU A 162 16.84 -31.40 -1.78
CA LEU A 162 16.23 -32.18 -2.87
C LEU A 162 16.96 -31.97 -4.20
N TYR A 163 17.36 -30.74 -4.47
CA TYR A 163 18.15 -30.41 -5.66
C TYR A 163 19.52 -31.11 -5.66
N SER A 164 20.25 -31.06 -4.55
CA SER A 164 21.54 -31.76 -4.39
C SER A 164 21.40 -33.27 -4.55
N ALA A 165 20.31 -33.84 -4.02
CA ALA A 165 19.92 -35.24 -4.20
C ALA A 165 19.40 -35.58 -5.62
N ARG A 166 19.46 -34.62 -6.56
CA ARG A 166 18.98 -34.75 -7.96
C ARG A 166 17.48 -35.05 -8.10
N ARG A 167 16.68 -34.76 -7.08
CA ARG A 167 15.21 -34.90 -7.06
C ARG A 167 14.55 -33.62 -7.57
N TYR A 168 14.85 -33.24 -8.81
CA TYR A 168 14.52 -31.91 -9.37
C TYR A 168 13.01 -31.59 -9.37
N LYS A 169 12.12 -32.56 -9.61
CA LYS A 169 10.67 -32.33 -9.58
C LYS A 169 10.18 -31.91 -8.20
N GLU A 170 10.70 -32.55 -7.16
CA GLU A 170 10.34 -32.24 -5.78
C GLU A 170 11.01 -30.93 -5.32
N ALA A 171 12.26 -30.69 -5.75
CA ALA A 171 12.94 -29.43 -5.52
C ALA A 171 12.15 -28.24 -6.10
N VAL A 172 11.62 -28.36 -7.33
CA VAL A 172 10.72 -27.37 -7.94
C VAL A 172 9.50 -27.13 -7.07
N SER A 173 8.84 -28.19 -6.60
CA SER A 173 7.66 -28.06 -5.73
C SER A 173 7.97 -27.32 -4.43
N SER A 174 9.13 -27.56 -3.82
CA SER A 174 9.54 -26.89 -2.57
C SER A 174 9.92 -25.43 -2.79
N LEU A 175 10.70 -25.14 -3.83
CA LEU A 175 11.24 -23.80 -4.10
C LEU A 175 10.24 -22.85 -4.75
N LYS A 176 9.23 -23.37 -5.46
CA LYS A 176 8.18 -22.57 -6.10
C LYS A 176 7.49 -21.63 -5.11
N ASN A 177 7.11 -22.16 -3.94
CA ASN A 177 6.44 -21.37 -2.90
C ASN A 177 7.31 -20.23 -2.38
N CYS A 178 8.62 -20.45 -2.26
CA CYS A 178 9.58 -19.42 -1.85
C CYS A 178 9.70 -18.33 -2.92
N TYR A 179 9.80 -18.70 -4.20
CA TYR A 179 9.95 -17.75 -5.31
C TYR A 179 8.68 -16.92 -5.57
N GLU A 180 7.50 -17.53 -5.50
CA GLU A 180 6.22 -16.84 -5.67
C GLU A 180 5.97 -15.81 -4.56
N ASN A 181 6.52 -16.04 -3.36
CA ASN A 181 6.39 -15.17 -2.19
C ASN A 181 7.65 -14.32 -1.90
N ARG A 182 8.48 -14.07 -2.92
CA ARG A 182 9.73 -13.31 -2.81
C ARG A 182 9.62 -11.87 -2.29
N ASN A 183 8.41 -11.31 -2.26
CA ASN A 183 8.13 -9.98 -1.70
C ASN A 183 8.02 -10.01 -0.16
N SER A 184 7.55 -11.12 0.40
CA SER A 184 7.42 -11.34 1.85
C SER A 184 8.58 -12.15 2.45
N TYR A 185 9.30 -12.89 1.61
CA TYR A 185 10.44 -13.70 2.01
C TYR A 185 11.60 -13.46 1.05
N LYS A 186 12.76 -13.05 1.57
CA LYS A 186 13.94 -12.79 0.75
C LYS A 186 14.68 -14.10 0.43
N MET A 187 14.15 -14.90 -0.49
CA MET A 187 14.77 -16.14 -0.98
C MET A 187 16.23 -15.95 -1.42
N GLY A 188 17.14 -16.82 -0.96
CA GLY A 188 18.56 -16.74 -1.29
C GLY A 188 18.85 -16.76 -2.79
N SER A 189 19.96 -16.15 -3.21
CA SER A 189 20.42 -16.16 -4.61
C SER A 189 20.68 -17.59 -5.10
N ASP A 190 21.26 -18.43 -4.25
CA ASP A 190 21.47 -19.87 -4.46
C ASP A 190 20.16 -20.66 -4.56
N GLY A 191 19.17 -20.39 -3.70
CA GLY A 191 17.87 -21.03 -3.74
C GLY A 191 17.13 -20.74 -5.04
N SER A 192 17.10 -19.47 -5.46
CA SER A 192 16.48 -19.08 -6.74
C SER A 192 17.23 -19.66 -7.94
N LEU A 193 18.55 -19.79 -7.84
CA LEU A 193 19.38 -20.37 -8.88
C LEU A 193 19.12 -21.86 -9.06
N MET A 194 19.07 -22.61 -7.95
CA MET A 194 18.71 -24.03 -7.94
C MET A 194 17.29 -24.23 -8.46
N TYR A 195 16.36 -23.33 -8.16
CA TYR A 195 15.00 -23.37 -8.69
C TYR A 195 14.97 -23.23 -10.21
N ALA A 196 15.64 -22.19 -10.75
CA ALA A 196 15.73 -21.99 -12.20
C ALA A 196 16.37 -23.20 -12.91
N HIS A 197 17.46 -23.75 -12.37
CA HIS A 197 18.10 -24.91 -12.96
C HIS A 197 17.29 -26.21 -12.82
N ALA A 198 16.56 -26.40 -11.72
CA ALA A 198 15.65 -27.55 -11.57
C ALA A 198 14.52 -27.51 -12.60
N LEU A 199 13.97 -26.33 -12.90
CA LEU A 199 13.00 -26.14 -13.98
C LEU A 199 13.59 -26.54 -15.34
N ILE A 200 14.82 -26.09 -15.64
CA ILE A 200 15.55 -26.49 -16.86
C ILE A 200 15.70 -28.02 -16.93
N ARG A 201 16.12 -28.67 -15.84
CA ARG A 201 16.30 -30.13 -15.78
C ARG A 201 15.01 -30.92 -15.92
N ASN A 202 13.87 -30.33 -15.57
CA ASN A 202 12.55 -30.91 -15.77
C ASN A 202 11.95 -30.62 -17.17
N GLY A 203 12.68 -29.93 -18.05
CA GLY A 203 12.21 -29.60 -19.39
C GLY A 203 11.14 -28.51 -19.44
N GLU A 204 11.06 -27.68 -18.40
CA GLU A 204 10.12 -26.56 -18.37
C GLU A 204 10.45 -25.52 -19.44
N SER A 205 9.41 -24.83 -19.92
CA SER A 205 9.59 -23.80 -20.93
C SER A 205 10.47 -22.66 -20.41
N ARG A 206 11.18 -22.00 -21.32
CA ARG A 206 11.99 -20.83 -20.99
C ARG A 206 11.19 -19.68 -20.38
N GLY A 207 9.91 -19.52 -20.75
CA GLY A 207 9.01 -18.59 -20.09
C GLY A 207 8.83 -18.87 -18.59
N THR A 208 8.98 -20.13 -18.18
CA THR A 208 8.85 -20.55 -16.78
C THR A 208 10.14 -20.32 -15.99
N TYR A 209 11.31 -20.66 -16.56
CA TYR A 209 12.59 -20.64 -15.82
C TYR A 209 13.39 -19.34 -15.99
N PHE A 210 13.13 -18.52 -17.01
CA PHE A 210 13.90 -17.30 -17.27
C PHE A 210 13.68 -16.19 -16.21
N PRO A 211 12.45 -15.94 -15.72
CA PRO A 211 12.26 -15.00 -14.61
C PRO A 211 12.98 -15.36 -13.30
N PRO A 212 12.95 -16.61 -12.79
CA PRO A 212 13.73 -16.96 -11.59
C PRO A 212 15.24 -16.94 -11.84
N LEU A 213 15.69 -17.22 -13.07
CA LEU A 213 17.09 -17.05 -13.46
C LEU A 213 17.54 -15.59 -13.35
N ALA A 214 16.79 -14.66 -13.95
CA ALA A 214 17.10 -13.23 -13.89
C ALA A 214 17.18 -12.72 -12.44
N TYR A 215 16.19 -13.07 -11.62
CA TYR A 215 16.19 -12.74 -10.19
C TYR A 215 17.43 -13.28 -9.46
N SER A 216 17.81 -14.54 -9.71
CA SER A 216 18.98 -15.16 -9.07
C SER A 216 20.29 -14.48 -9.44
N ILE A 217 20.47 -14.13 -10.72
CA ILE A 217 21.70 -13.50 -11.23
C ILE A 217 21.84 -12.08 -10.71
N THR A 218 20.76 -11.29 -10.70
CA THR A 218 20.78 -9.93 -10.14
C THR A 218 21.14 -9.96 -8.67
N ARG A 219 20.50 -10.84 -7.88
CA ARG A 219 20.77 -10.94 -6.45
C ARG A 219 22.18 -11.43 -6.16
N LEU A 220 22.65 -12.45 -6.88
CA LEU A 220 24.03 -12.92 -6.74
C LEU A 220 25.05 -11.82 -7.09
N GLY A 221 24.77 -11.01 -8.12
CA GLY A 221 25.60 -9.85 -8.45
C GLY A 221 25.65 -8.81 -7.32
N ASP A 222 24.50 -8.49 -6.73
CA ASP A 222 24.41 -7.57 -5.58
C ASP A 222 25.14 -8.14 -4.35
N ASP A 223 25.01 -9.45 -4.08
CA ASP A 223 25.71 -10.14 -3.00
C ASP A 223 27.24 -10.12 -3.23
N TYR A 224 27.68 -10.39 -4.47
CA TYR A 224 29.10 -10.39 -4.87
C TYR A 224 29.73 -9.00 -4.80
N MET A 225 29.01 -7.95 -5.19
CA MET A 225 29.50 -6.57 -5.10
C MET A 225 29.81 -6.15 -3.66
N ASN A 226 29.06 -6.69 -2.70
CA ASN A 226 29.25 -6.44 -1.27
C ASN A 226 30.13 -7.50 -0.58
N TRP A 227 30.64 -8.46 -1.34
CA TRP A 227 31.43 -9.55 -0.80
C TRP A 227 32.84 -9.09 -0.41
N ASN A 228 33.24 -9.42 0.82
CA ASN A 228 34.55 -9.05 1.38
C ASN A 228 35.61 -10.15 1.23
N GLY A 229 35.38 -11.15 0.38
CA GLY A 229 36.31 -12.24 0.12
C GLY A 229 36.24 -13.43 1.09
N LYS A 230 35.46 -13.36 2.18
CA LYS A 230 35.45 -14.38 3.24
C LYS A 230 34.45 -15.52 3.03
N ASP A 231 33.36 -15.27 2.29
CA ASP A 231 32.31 -16.26 2.04
C ASP A 231 32.57 -17.05 0.74
N SER A 232 32.98 -18.33 0.87
CA SER A 232 33.25 -19.22 -0.27
C SER A 232 31.98 -19.60 -1.05
N THR A 233 30.80 -19.45 -0.46
CA THR A 233 29.50 -19.80 -1.07
C THR A 233 29.20 -18.89 -2.25
N ILE A 234 29.37 -17.58 -2.07
CA ILE A 234 29.15 -16.56 -3.10
C ILE A 234 30.05 -16.82 -4.32
N TYR A 235 31.34 -17.13 -4.09
CA TYR A 235 32.29 -17.45 -5.14
C TYR A 235 31.92 -18.74 -5.90
N ASN A 236 31.53 -19.79 -5.18
CA ASN A 236 31.09 -21.06 -5.79
C ASN A 236 29.81 -20.89 -6.62
N ASN A 237 28.84 -20.12 -6.11
CA ASN A 237 27.61 -19.79 -6.84
C ASN A 237 27.90 -19.02 -8.12
N ARG A 238 28.81 -18.03 -8.09
CA ARG A 238 29.27 -17.33 -9.29
C ARG A 238 29.81 -18.30 -10.33
N LYS A 239 30.72 -19.19 -9.93
CA LYS A 239 31.29 -20.21 -10.83
C LYS A 239 30.20 -21.12 -11.40
N PHE A 240 29.23 -21.53 -10.60
CA PHE A 240 28.12 -22.37 -11.03
C PHE A 240 27.22 -21.68 -12.07
N VAL A 241 26.82 -20.41 -11.83
CA VAL A 241 26.04 -19.59 -12.78
C VAL A 241 26.75 -19.49 -14.13
N LEU A 242 27.99 -19.01 -14.12
CA LEU A 242 28.75 -18.69 -15.34
C LEU A 242 29.03 -19.95 -16.16
N ASN A 243 29.42 -21.05 -15.50
CA ASN A 243 29.88 -22.25 -16.21
C ASN A 243 28.76 -23.23 -16.61
N ASN A 244 27.65 -23.30 -15.87
CA ASN A 244 26.63 -24.33 -16.13
C ASN A 244 25.35 -23.77 -16.73
N ILE A 245 24.82 -22.70 -16.15
CA ILE A 245 23.48 -22.22 -16.52
C ILE A 245 23.56 -21.26 -17.69
N LEU A 246 24.50 -20.32 -17.68
CA LEU A 246 24.65 -19.39 -18.78
C LEU A 246 25.19 -20.05 -20.04
N ASN A 247 26.15 -20.98 -19.92
CA ASN A 247 26.57 -21.80 -21.06
C ASN A 247 25.41 -22.60 -21.68
N TYR A 248 24.51 -23.16 -20.85
CA TYR A 248 23.29 -23.81 -21.32
C TYR A 248 22.36 -22.82 -22.04
N GLU A 249 22.11 -21.65 -21.44
CA GLU A 249 21.31 -20.59 -22.08
C GLU A 249 21.93 -20.14 -23.40
N TYR A 250 23.25 -20.03 -23.52
CA TYR A 250 23.89 -19.63 -24.77
C TYR A 250 23.81 -20.70 -25.85
N ALA A 251 24.08 -21.96 -25.50
CA ALA A 251 23.98 -23.07 -26.44
C ALA A 251 22.54 -23.20 -27.01
N THR A 252 21.53 -22.87 -26.21
CA THR A 252 20.12 -22.94 -26.60
C THR A 252 19.61 -21.65 -27.27
N THR A 253 20.10 -20.47 -26.87
CA THR A 253 19.66 -19.16 -27.36
C THR A 253 20.27 -18.76 -28.71
N ALA A 254 21.49 -19.21 -29.04
CA ALA A 254 22.11 -18.94 -30.34
C ALA A 254 21.23 -19.39 -31.54
N ALA A 255 20.29 -20.31 -31.29
CA ALA A 255 19.35 -20.79 -32.28
C ALA A 255 18.02 -19.98 -32.38
N ARG A 256 17.67 -19.08 -31.44
CA ARG A 256 16.28 -18.57 -31.32
C ARG A 256 16.12 -17.13 -30.81
N LYS A 257 16.57 -16.15 -31.61
CA LYS A 257 16.29 -14.70 -31.38
C LYS A 257 14.78 -14.39 -31.25
N TYR A 258 13.91 -15.17 -31.90
CA TYR A 258 12.45 -15.01 -31.85
C TYR A 258 11.84 -15.38 -30.48
N ASP A 259 12.39 -16.37 -29.77
CA ASP A 259 11.88 -16.80 -28.46
C ASP A 259 12.16 -15.75 -27.37
N ASN A 260 13.24 -14.96 -27.52
CA ASN A 260 13.61 -13.88 -26.59
C ASN A 260 12.53 -12.80 -26.49
N ASN A 261 11.97 -12.36 -27.61
CA ASN A 261 10.97 -11.30 -27.64
C ASN A 261 9.57 -11.79 -27.21
N ALA A 262 9.31 -13.09 -27.29
CA ALA A 262 8.04 -13.66 -26.80
C ALA A 262 8.02 -13.78 -25.27
N ILE A 263 9.15 -14.10 -24.65
CA ILE A 263 9.27 -14.36 -23.20
C ILE A 263 9.54 -13.09 -22.40
N ASP A 264 10.32 -12.18 -22.96
CA ASP A 264 10.67 -10.89 -22.35
C ASP A 264 10.50 -9.79 -23.41
N PRO A 265 9.24 -9.46 -23.79
CA PRO A 265 8.95 -8.49 -24.85
C PRO A 265 9.45 -7.09 -24.52
N ASP A 266 9.46 -6.74 -23.23
CA ASP A 266 9.94 -5.45 -22.72
C ASP A 266 11.43 -5.49 -22.34
N GLY A 267 12.18 -6.58 -22.60
CA GLY A 267 13.62 -6.70 -22.34
C GLY A 267 14.07 -6.50 -20.89
N LYS A 268 13.14 -6.59 -19.93
CA LYS A 268 13.36 -6.32 -18.51
C LYS A 268 14.27 -7.37 -17.88
N TYR A 269 13.97 -8.64 -18.07
CA TYR A 269 14.76 -9.73 -17.48
C TYR A 269 16.16 -9.78 -18.09
N ARG A 270 16.31 -9.48 -19.37
CA ARG A 270 17.62 -9.33 -20.02
C ARG A 270 18.45 -8.19 -19.40
N ALA A 271 17.83 -7.06 -19.09
CA ALA A 271 18.51 -5.95 -18.41
C ALA A 271 18.92 -6.31 -16.96
N GLU A 272 18.06 -7.03 -16.23
CA GLU A 272 18.34 -7.55 -14.88
C GLU A 272 19.54 -8.53 -14.87
N ILE A 273 19.58 -9.45 -15.84
CA ILE A 273 20.70 -10.38 -16.04
C ILE A 273 21.99 -9.62 -16.38
N ALA A 274 21.91 -8.66 -17.31
CA ALA A 274 23.07 -7.86 -17.69
C ALA A 274 23.70 -7.15 -16.48
N ARG A 275 22.88 -6.57 -15.59
CA ARG A 275 23.36 -5.92 -14.36
C ARG A 275 24.05 -6.91 -13.43
N GLY A 276 23.41 -8.05 -13.15
CA GLY A 276 23.99 -9.04 -12.25
C GLY A 276 25.33 -9.54 -12.79
N LEU A 277 25.43 -9.81 -14.09
CA LEU A 277 26.67 -10.25 -14.73
C LEU A 277 27.77 -9.18 -14.73
N TYR A 278 27.40 -7.91 -14.85
CA TYR A 278 28.35 -6.81 -14.72
C TYR A 278 29.02 -6.82 -13.33
N TYR A 279 28.24 -7.03 -12.26
CA TYR A 279 28.79 -7.15 -10.90
C TYR A 279 29.56 -8.44 -10.67
N LEU A 280 29.21 -9.52 -11.38
CA LEU A 280 29.97 -10.78 -11.36
C LEU A 280 31.24 -10.74 -12.22
N ASP A 281 31.68 -9.57 -12.69
CA ASP A 281 32.87 -9.38 -13.53
C ASP A 281 32.84 -10.13 -14.88
N ASP A 282 31.66 -10.46 -15.41
CA ASP A 282 31.52 -11.04 -16.75
C ASP A 282 31.02 -10.00 -17.77
N ALA A 283 31.95 -9.14 -18.19
CA ALA A 283 31.67 -8.04 -19.12
C ALA A 283 31.20 -8.54 -20.49
N ALA A 284 31.74 -9.66 -20.98
CA ALA A 284 31.41 -10.20 -22.30
C ALA A 284 29.96 -10.69 -22.36
N LEU A 285 29.51 -11.43 -21.34
CA LEU A 285 28.14 -11.92 -21.26
C LEU A 285 27.16 -10.79 -20.90
N SER A 286 27.55 -9.91 -19.97
CA SER A 286 26.77 -8.73 -19.60
C SER A 286 26.46 -7.84 -20.80
N GLY A 287 27.47 -7.54 -21.63
CA GLY A 287 27.32 -6.69 -22.82
C GLY A 287 26.49 -7.33 -23.94
N ARG A 288 26.33 -8.65 -23.95
CA ARG A 288 25.42 -9.34 -24.89
C ARG A 288 23.97 -9.17 -24.45
N PHE A 289 23.66 -9.50 -23.20
CA PHE A 289 22.29 -9.33 -22.66
C PHE A 289 21.85 -7.86 -22.67
N ALA A 290 22.77 -6.93 -22.40
CA ALA A 290 22.47 -5.50 -22.47
C ALA A 290 22.15 -5.02 -23.91
N ARG A 291 22.84 -5.52 -24.94
CA ARG A 291 22.49 -5.23 -26.34
C ARG A 291 21.11 -5.75 -26.70
N GLU A 292 20.81 -7.00 -26.34
CA GLU A 292 19.50 -7.60 -26.60
C GLU A 292 18.35 -6.86 -25.86
N ALA A 293 18.61 -6.36 -24.65
CA ALA A 293 17.66 -5.52 -23.92
C ALA A 293 17.50 -4.13 -24.58
N ALA A 294 18.61 -3.49 -24.97
CA ALA A 294 18.59 -2.16 -25.58
C ALA A 294 17.79 -2.12 -26.90
N ASP A 295 17.84 -3.19 -27.70
CA ASP A 295 17.12 -3.30 -28.97
C ASP A 295 15.59 -3.47 -28.82
N SER A 296 15.09 -3.77 -27.62
CA SER A 296 13.71 -4.25 -27.42
C SER A 296 12.94 -3.66 -26.22
N SER A 297 13.54 -2.81 -25.37
CA SER A 297 13.03 -2.54 -24.01
C SER A 297 12.50 -1.13 -23.71
N ARG A 298 11.57 -1.02 -22.75
CA ARG A 298 11.24 0.22 -22.00
C ARG A 298 12.34 0.67 -21.02
N ASP A 299 13.20 -0.25 -20.57
CA ASP A 299 14.36 -0.03 -19.70
C ASP A 299 15.68 0.07 -20.51
N ALA A 300 15.58 0.42 -21.79
CA ALA A 300 16.74 0.57 -22.67
C ALA A 300 17.80 1.52 -22.10
N GLU A 301 17.40 2.56 -21.35
CA GLU A 301 18.31 3.49 -20.67
C GLU A 301 19.26 2.78 -19.69
N PHE A 302 18.76 1.79 -18.95
CA PHE A 302 19.56 1.03 -18.00
C PHE A 302 20.49 0.02 -18.71
N ALA A 303 20.01 -0.60 -19.79
CA ALA A 303 20.84 -1.45 -20.64
C ALA A 303 21.97 -0.66 -21.33
N TYR A 304 21.69 0.55 -21.81
CA TYR A 304 22.71 1.46 -22.35
C TYR A 304 23.74 1.88 -21.31
N PHE A 305 23.32 2.14 -20.07
CA PHE A 305 24.26 2.42 -18.96
C PHE A 305 25.23 1.25 -18.70
N ILE A 306 24.75 0.00 -18.75
CA ILE A 306 25.63 -1.17 -18.57
C ILE A 306 26.62 -1.29 -19.74
N LEU A 307 26.15 -1.10 -20.98
CA LEU A 307 27.03 -1.07 -22.17
C LEU A 307 28.07 0.05 -22.08
N GLU A 308 27.68 1.22 -21.58
CA GLU A 308 28.58 2.35 -21.32
C GLU A 308 29.64 1.97 -20.26
N LYS A 309 29.25 1.33 -19.16
CA LYS A 309 30.20 0.90 -18.11
C LYS A 309 31.17 -0.16 -18.59
N ILE A 310 30.71 -1.12 -19.38
CA ILE A 310 31.58 -2.12 -20.02
C ILE A 310 32.53 -1.43 -20.99
N ALA A 311 32.02 -0.53 -21.83
CA ALA A 311 32.83 0.19 -22.79
C ALA A 311 33.86 1.11 -22.11
N ILE A 312 33.54 1.74 -20.97
CA ILE A 312 34.51 2.50 -20.16
C ILE A 312 35.58 1.58 -19.54
N LYS A 313 35.18 0.40 -19.05
CA LYS A 313 36.10 -0.62 -18.52
C LYS A 313 37.05 -1.14 -19.60
N ASP A 314 36.55 -1.32 -20.82
CA ASP A 314 37.30 -1.80 -21.99
C ASP A 314 38.11 -0.70 -22.69
N ALA A 315 37.65 0.56 -22.65
CA ALA A 315 38.33 1.74 -23.21
C ALA A 315 39.66 2.07 -22.52
N TYR A 316 39.93 1.49 -21.35
CA TYR A 316 41.29 1.49 -20.79
C TYR A 316 42.32 0.75 -21.68
N ASN A 317 41.88 0.05 -22.74
CA ASN A 317 42.74 -0.75 -23.63
C ASN A 317 42.60 -0.48 -25.15
N SER A 318 41.78 0.48 -25.65
CA SER A 318 41.56 0.67 -27.12
C SER A 318 40.97 2.05 -27.51
N SER A 319 41.50 2.68 -28.58
CA SER A 319 41.14 4.05 -29.04
C SER A 319 39.92 4.14 -29.96
N ALA A 320 39.44 3.02 -30.52
CA ALA A 320 38.25 2.98 -31.37
C ALA A 320 36.97 2.78 -30.54
N ASP A 321 37.07 1.96 -29.49
CA ASP A 321 35.94 1.64 -28.60
C ASP A 321 35.63 2.81 -27.65
N GLU A 322 36.65 3.58 -27.24
CA GLU A 322 36.47 4.84 -26.49
C GLU A 322 35.62 5.85 -27.27
N LYS A 323 35.85 6.01 -28.58
CA LYS A 323 35.05 6.91 -29.44
C LYS A 323 33.60 6.43 -29.56
N ALA A 324 33.39 5.12 -29.66
CA ALA A 324 32.04 4.54 -29.69
C ALA A 324 31.31 4.75 -28.35
N ALA A 325 32.00 4.58 -27.21
CA ALA A 325 31.46 4.81 -25.88
C ALA A 325 31.03 6.27 -25.67
N LEU A 326 31.89 7.23 -26.05
CA LEU A 326 31.59 8.65 -25.96
C LEU A 326 30.42 9.05 -26.87
N GLN A 327 30.29 8.44 -28.05
CA GLN A 327 29.16 8.67 -28.94
C GLN A 327 27.84 8.17 -28.35
N ILE A 328 27.83 6.97 -27.75
CA ILE A 328 26.64 6.39 -27.09
C ILE A 328 26.23 7.28 -25.92
N LEU A 329 27.18 7.70 -25.10
CA LEU A 329 26.96 8.58 -23.96
C LEU A 329 26.39 9.94 -24.39
N ASN A 330 26.91 10.52 -25.47
CA ASN A 330 26.38 11.76 -26.03
C ASN A 330 24.95 11.59 -26.59
N ASN A 331 24.63 10.43 -27.18
CA ASN A 331 23.27 10.13 -27.65
C ASN A 331 22.28 9.93 -26.50
N ALA A 332 22.75 9.54 -25.30
CA ALA A 332 21.93 9.38 -24.10
C ALA A 332 21.65 10.70 -23.36
N LEU A 333 22.47 11.75 -23.55
CA LEU A 333 22.33 13.06 -22.88
C LEU A 333 20.90 13.64 -22.89
N PRO A 334 20.15 13.65 -24.02
CA PRO A 334 18.81 14.24 -24.03
C PRO A 334 17.79 13.51 -23.14
N ARG A 335 18.09 12.27 -22.74
CA ARG A 335 17.20 11.42 -21.93
C ARG A 335 17.51 11.51 -20.44
N MET A 336 18.73 11.87 -20.05
CA MET A 336 19.12 12.07 -18.65
C MET A 336 18.28 13.18 -18.01
N GLN A 337 17.73 12.92 -16.83
CA GLN A 337 16.79 13.84 -16.16
C GLN A 337 17.35 14.51 -14.92
N ASN A 338 18.52 14.09 -14.43
CA ASN A 338 19.13 14.65 -13.24
C ASN A 338 20.53 15.22 -13.51
N ILE A 339 20.87 16.28 -12.78
CA ILE A 339 22.14 17.00 -12.94
C ILE A 339 23.35 16.10 -12.61
N PRO A 340 23.33 15.26 -11.55
CA PRO A 340 24.47 14.41 -11.23
C PRO A 340 24.86 13.39 -12.31
N GLU A 341 23.89 12.81 -13.04
CA GLU A 341 24.19 11.91 -14.17
C GLU A 341 24.82 12.66 -15.34
N VAL A 342 24.26 13.82 -15.70
CA VAL A 342 24.81 14.64 -16.78
C VAL A 342 26.21 15.17 -16.43
N GLN A 343 26.46 15.49 -15.15
CA GLN A 343 27.79 15.88 -14.67
C GLN A 343 28.80 14.73 -14.75
N LYS A 344 28.39 13.49 -14.46
CA LYS A 344 29.25 12.31 -14.65
C LYS A 344 29.58 12.10 -16.12
N ALA A 345 28.58 12.20 -17.01
CA ALA A 345 28.80 12.09 -18.45
C ALA A 345 29.73 13.20 -18.96
N ARG A 346 29.52 14.44 -18.50
CA ARG A 346 30.39 15.58 -18.77
C ARG A 346 31.82 15.33 -18.35
N ALA A 347 32.06 14.78 -17.15
CA ALA A 347 33.40 14.47 -16.67
C ALA A 347 34.11 13.48 -17.62
N SER A 348 33.41 12.44 -18.10
CA SER A 348 33.94 11.51 -19.10
C SER A 348 34.30 12.20 -20.43
N PHE A 349 33.48 13.14 -20.91
CA PHE A 349 33.80 13.92 -22.13
C PHE A 349 35.00 14.84 -21.95
N VAL A 350 35.16 15.44 -20.77
CA VAL A 350 36.30 16.31 -20.43
C VAL A 350 37.59 15.49 -20.34
N THR A 351 37.56 14.34 -19.66
CA THR A 351 38.72 13.44 -19.57
C THR A 351 39.15 12.95 -20.95
N ALA A 352 38.20 12.69 -21.85
CA ALA A 352 38.48 12.29 -23.23
C ALA A 352 38.83 13.46 -24.17
N GLY A 353 38.84 14.71 -23.69
CA GLY A 353 39.18 15.89 -24.50
C GLY A 353 38.17 16.26 -25.59
N ASN A 354 36.91 15.78 -25.51
CA ASN A 354 35.90 16.05 -26.54
C ASN A 354 35.05 17.29 -26.19
N SER A 355 35.45 18.44 -26.74
CA SER A 355 34.83 19.74 -26.48
C SER A 355 33.37 19.84 -26.94
N MET A 356 33.00 19.18 -28.04
CA MET A 356 31.63 19.20 -28.56
C MET A 356 30.65 18.47 -27.63
N TYR A 357 31.03 17.30 -27.11
CA TYR A 357 30.18 16.55 -26.18
C TYR A 357 30.12 17.19 -24.79
N THR A 358 31.21 17.84 -24.38
CA THR A 358 31.22 18.65 -23.16
C THR A 358 30.19 19.79 -23.26
N ALA A 359 30.14 20.51 -24.39
CA ALA A 359 29.17 21.58 -24.61
C ALA A 359 27.71 21.07 -24.65
N ASN A 360 27.47 19.89 -25.21
CA ASN A 360 26.13 19.27 -25.19
C ASN A 360 25.68 18.92 -23.77
N ALA A 361 26.59 18.43 -22.94
CA ALA A 361 26.31 18.13 -21.53
C ALA A 361 26.03 19.41 -20.74
N ASP A 362 26.80 20.47 -20.96
CA ASP A 362 26.57 21.79 -20.35
C ASP A 362 25.19 22.36 -20.72
N ARG A 363 24.79 22.26 -21.98
CA ARG A 363 23.43 22.67 -22.41
C ARG A 363 22.35 21.89 -21.69
N ARG A 364 22.54 20.58 -21.53
CA ARG A 364 21.55 19.71 -20.87
C ARG A 364 21.42 20.02 -19.37
N ILE A 365 22.51 20.35 -18.68
CA ILE A 365 22.46 20.80 -17.28
C ILE A 365 21.56 22.04 -17.16
N ALA A 366 21.76 23.03 -18.03
CA ALA A 366 20.95 24.25 -18.04
C ALA A 366 19.45 23.96 -18.28
N GLU A 367 19.12 23.06 -19.21
CA GLU A 367 17.74 22.63 -19.47
C GLU A 367 17.08 21.99 -18.23
N ILE A 368 17.82 21.13 -17.50
CA ILE A 368 17.32 20.46 -16.30
C ILE A 368 17.11 21.49 -15.16
N GLU A 369 18.05 22.41 -14.97
CA GLU A 369 17.94 23.48 -13.97
C GLU A 369 16.73 24.38 -14.23
N GLU A 370 16.49 24.74 -15.49
CA GLU A 370 15.30 25.52 -15.88
C GLU A 370 14.01 24.73 -15.61
N ALA A 371 13.97 23.45 -15.97
CA ALA A 371 12.82 22.58 -15.71
C ALA A 371 12.54 22.44 -14.20
N GLN A 372 13.57 22.27 -13.37
CA GLN A 372 13.45 22.22 -11.91
C GLN A 372 12.95 23.55 -11.34
N ARG A 373 13.46 24.68 -11.85
CA ARG A 373 13.00 26.02 -11.46
C ARG A 373 11.51 26.23 -11.80
N LEU A 374 11.07 25.80 -12.97
CA LEU A 374 9.66 25.84 -13.39
C LEU A 374 8.79 24.91 -12.53
N ALA A 375 9.28 23.72 -12.19
CA ALA A 375 8.58 22.78 -11.31
C ALA A 375 8.41 23.36 -9.89
N ALA A 376 9.47 23.91 -9.29
CA ALA A 376 9.43 24.55 -7.98
C ALA A 376 8.48 25.77 -7.97
N LYS A 377 8.46 26.56 -9.06
CA LYS A 377 7.49 27.67 -9.22
C LYS A 377 6.05 27.14 -9.25
N ARG A 378 5.79 26.03 -9.97
CA ARG A 378 4.47 25.38 -10.00
C ARG A 378 4.08 24.83 -8.63
N GLU A 379 5.00 24.23 -7.90
CA GLU A 379 4.77 23.71 -6.55
C GLU A 379 4.45 24.82 -5.54
N ARG A 380 5.20 25.94 -5.56
CA ARG A 380 4.90 27.12 -4.73
C ARG A 380 3.52 27.70 -5.04
N MET A 381 3.15 27.79 -6.32
CA MET A 381 1.80 28.22 -6.74
C MET A 381 0.72 27.25 -6.28
N LEU A 382 1.00 25.94 -6.26
CA LEU A 382 0.08 24.92 -5.74
C LEU A 382 -0.03 24.98 -4.21
N ALA A 383 1.06 25.23 -3.49
CA ALA A 383 1.07 25.42 -2.04
C ALA A 383 0.27 26.67 -1.64
N TYR A 384 0.41 27.78 -2.37
CA TYR A 384 -0.40 28.98 -2.20
C TYR A 384 -1.90 28.70 -2.47
N ARG A 385 -2.24 27.93 -3.51
CA ARG A 385 -3.63 27.53 -3.78
C ARG A 385 -4.19 26.55 -2.76
N ARG A 386 -3.35 25.78 -2.04
CA ARG A 386 -3.80 24.97 -0.89
C ARG A 386 -4.17 25.84 0.30
N SER A 387 -3.58 27.03 0.44
CA SER A 387 -3.84 27.91 1.57
C SER A 387 -5.11 28.72 1.42
N ILE A 388 -5.47 29.18 0.20
CA ILE A 388 -6.70 29.92 -0.06
C ILE A 388 -7.31 29.50 -1.41
N SER A 389 -8.64 29.27 -1.46
CA SER A 389 -9.37 29.16 -2.74
C SER A 389 -10.72 29.87 -2.67
N VAL A 390 -11.10 30.52 -3.77
CA VAL A 390 -12.40 31.21 -3.91
C VAL A 390 -13.18 30.56 -5.03
N THR A 391 -14.38 30.09 -4.70
CA THR A 391 -15.20 29.28 -5.60
C THR A 391 -16.65 29.77 -5.56
N PRO A 392 -17.13 30.51 -6.57
CA PRO A 392 -18.56 30.64 -6.81
C PRO A 392 -19.15 29.27 -7.12
N THR A 393 -20.30 28.99 -6.51
CA THR A 393 -20.97 27.69 -6.53
C THR A 393 -22.45 27.85 -6.81
N ILE A 394 -23.01 26.83 -7.43
CA ILE A 394 -24.43 26.68 -7.72
C ILE A 394 -24.85 25.32 -7.14
N GLU A 395 -25.94 25.32 -6.38
CA GLU A 395 -26.51 24.10 -5.79
C GLU A 395 -27.61 23.54 -6.70
N LEU A 396 -27.46 22.29 -7.13
CA LEU A 396 -28.30 21.69 -8.17
C LEU A 396 -29.64 21.15 -7.64
N ILE A 397 -29.93 21.23 -6.34
CA ILE A 397 -31.18 20.74 -5.73
C ILE A 397 -32.42 21.44 -6.34
N GLY A 398 -32.23 22.64 -6.91
CA GLY A 398 -33.31 23.54 -7.30
C GLY A 398 -33.67 23.62 -8.79
N LEU A 399 -32.86 23.04 -9.68
CA LEU A 399 -32.94 23.34 -11.12
C LEU A 399 -34.17 22.81 -11.88
N PRO A 400 -34.98 21.86 -11.36
CA PRO A 400 -36.33 21.61 -11.89
C PRO A 400 -37.47 22.27 -11.10
N LEU A 401 -37.19 23.06 -10.04
CA LEU A 401 -38.19 23.51 -9.05
C LEU A 401 -38.34 25.04 -8.91
N GLY A 402 -37.67 25.86 -9.73
CA GLY A 402 -37.79 27.33 -9.65
C GLY A 402 -36.91 27.98 -8.57
N HIS A 403 -35.79 27.37 -8.24
CA HIS A 403 -34.82 27.90 -7.28
C HIS A 403 -33.51 28.24 -7.99
N ALA A 404 -32.95 29.40 -7.69
CA ALA A 404 -31.62 29.82 -8.13
C ALA A 404 -30.74 30.02 -6.88
N LEU A 405 -30.04 28.96 -6.48
CA LEU A 405 -29.12 29.01 -5.35
C LEU A 405 -27.69 29.24 -5.84
N MET A 406 -27.15 30.40 -5.47
CA MET A 406 -25.79 30.82 -5.71
C MET A 406 -25.06 30.95 -4.39
N GLY A 407 -23.82 30.49 -4.32
CA GLY A 407 -23.01 30.61 -3.11
C GLY A 407 -21.57 30.99 -3.43
N LEU A 408 -20.94 31.75 -2.56
CA LEU A 408 -19.51 32.01 -2.60
C LEU A 408 -18.82 31.17 -1.53
N ARG A 409 -17.90 30.31 -1.94
CA ARG A 409 -17.06 29.54 -1.02
C ARG A 409 -15.67 30.12 -0.93
N ILE A 410 -15.20 30.30 0.29
CA ILE A 410 -13.85 30.74 0.61
C ILE A 410 -13.22 29.66 1.47
N ARG A 411 -12.26 28.93 0.89
CA ARG A 411 -11.44 27.96 1.62
C ARG A 411 -10.21 28.65 2.16
N LYS A 412 -9.89 28.39 3.43
CA LYS A 412 -8.59 28.71 4.04
C LYS A 412 -8.00 27.42 4.65
N GLY A 413 -7.02 26.83 3.98
CA GLY A 413 -6.45 25.54 4.36
C GLY A 413 -7.49 24.41 4.35
N LYS A 414 -7.77 23.86 5.55
CA LYS A 414 -8.78 22.79 5.77
C LYS A 414 -10.17 23.33 6.10
N VAL A 415 -10.33 24.63 6.26
CA VAL A 415 -11.61 25.25 6.63
C VAL A 415 -12.28 25.84 5.40
N LEU A 416 -13.55 25.51 5.20
CA LEU A 416 -14.41 26.00 4.13
C LEU A 416 -15.46 26.90 4.75
N ASN A 417 -15.47 28.17 4.32
CA ASN A 417 -16.52 29.14 4.60
C ASN A 417 -17.41 29.23 3.38
N GLU A 418 -18.72 29.21 3.56
CA GLU A 418 -19.68 29.23 2.47
C GLU A 418 -20.75 30.28 2.77
N LEU A 419 -20.88 31.25 1.89
CA LEU A 419 -21.96 32.23 1.92
C LEU A 419 -22.95 31.84 0.82
N ASN A 420 -24.18 31.52 1.20
CA ASN A 420 -25.20 31.03 0.28
C ASN A 420 -26.34 32.04 0.18
N PHE A 421 -26.78 32.30 -1.03
CA PHE A 421 -27.97 33.08 -1.35
C PHE A 421 -28.83 32.30 -2.33
N ASP A 422 -30.07 32.02 -1.94
CA ASP A 422 -31.06 31.34 -2.76
C ASP A 422 -32.19 32.31 -3.05
N TYR A 423 -32.46 32.57 -4.32
CA TYR A 423 -33.69 33.23 -4.73
C TYR A 423 -34.67 32.20 -5.25
N VAL A 424 -35.85 32.18 -4.66
CA VAL A 424 -36.93 31.26 -5.04
C VAL A 424 -37.98 32.01 -5.83
N TYR A 425 -38.26 31.52 -7.03
CA TYR A 425 -39.29 32.04 -7.89
C TYR A 425 -40.21 30.91 -8.35
N ASN A 426 -41.51 31.01 -8.05
CA ASN A 426 -42.51 30.02 -8.42
C ASN A 426 -42.21 28.60 -7.86
N GLY A 427 -41.56 28.54 -6.69
CA GLY A 427 -41.24 27.30 -6.00
C GLY A 427 -42.52 26.56 -5.65
N LYS A 428 -42.57 25.25 -5.92
CA LYS A 428 -43.77 24.43 -5.67
C LYS A 428 -43.60 23.64 -4.37
N THR A 429 -44.46 23.89 -3.39
CA THR A 429 -44.47 23.09 -2.15
C THR A 429 -45.52 21.99 -2.22
N ARG A 430 -45.16 20.79 -1.74
CA ARG A 430 -46.08 19.66 -1.53
C ARG A 430 -46.86 19.78 -0.22
N TYR A 431 -46.47 20.69 0.67
CA TYR A 431 -47.12 20.88 1.96
C TYR A 431 -48.46 21.58 1.80
N ARG A 432 -49.52 20.98 2.34
CA ARG A 432 -50.87 21.55 2.41
C ARG A 432 -50.96 22.45 3.65
N PHE A 433 -51.63 23.60 3.52
CA PHE A 433 -51.84 24.55 4.62
C PHE A 433 -53.34 24.68 4.92
N GLY A 434 -53.68 24.82 6.20
CA GLY A 434 -55.05 25.10 6.67
C GLY A 434 -56.08 24.00 6.39
N GLY A 435 -57.37 24.38 6.24
CA GLY A 435 -58.54 23.50 6.08
C GLY A 435 -58.56 22.63 4.81
N TYR A 436 -57.46 22.62 4.05
CA TYR A 436 -57.18 21.72 2.94
C TYR A 436 -56.29 20.53 3.34
N ARG A 437 -55.84 20.47 4.60
CA ARG A 437 -55.26 19.25 5.18
C ARG A 437 -56.32 18.15 5.33
N ASP A 438 -57.55 18.54 5.65
CA ASP A 438 -58.64 17.62 6.00
C ASP A 438 -59.67 17.42 4.87
N LYS A 439 -59.60 18.19 3.78
CA LYS A 439 -60.42 17.96 2.57
C LYS A 439 -59.70 17.05 1.57
N PRO A 440 -60.31 15.94 1.11
CA PRO A 440 -59.79 15.15 0.00
C PRO A 440 -59.96 15.96 -1.31
N ALA A 441 -58.92 16.67 -1.73
CA ALA A 441 -58.97 17.49 -2.94
C ALA A 441 -58.99 16.61 -4.21
N LYS A 442 -59.99 16.80 -5.08
CA LYS A 442 -60.07 16.17 -6.41
C LYS A 442 -59.01 16.66 -7.40
N VAL A 443 -58.24 17.71 -7.09
CA VAL A 443 -57.12 18.20 -7.94
C VAL A 443 -55.97 18.72 -7.05
N SER A 444 -54.80 18.11 -7.18
CA SER A 444 -53.59 18.45 -6.41
C SER A 444 -52.85 19.65 -7.03
N SER A 445 -53.32 20.88 -6.78
CA SER A 445 -52.57 22.07 -7.21
C SER A 445 -51.48 22.41 -6.18
N PRO A 446 -50.18 22.33 -6.52
CA PRO A 446 -49.10 22.68 -5.61
C PRO A 446 -49.13 24.19 -5.27
N PHE A 447 -48.89 24.54 -4.01
CA PHE A 447 -48.78 25.95 -3.60
C PHE A 447 -47.49 26.53 -4.17
N ARG A 448 -47.59 27.71 -4.77
CA ARG A 448 -46.44 28.45 -5.25
C ARG A 448 -45.91 29.38 -4.15
N TYR A 449 -44.61 29.52 -4.06
CA TYR A 449 -43.96 30.48 -3.18
C TYR A 449 -42.79 31.16 -3.86
N THR A 450 -42.56 32.41 -3.45
CA THR A 450 -41.43 33.23 -3.89
C THR A 450 -40.71 33.75 -2.66
N GLY A 451 -39.43 34.07 -2.76
CA GLY A 451 -38.72 34.63 -1.63
C GLY A 451 -37.23 34.39 -1.72
N PHE A 452 -36.58 34.44 -0.57
CA PHE A 452 -35.13 34.28 -0.52
C PHE A 452 -34.72 33.41 0.67
N SER A 453 -33.48 32.95 0.59
CA SER A 453 -32.77 32.42 1.73
C SER A 453 -31.32 32.85 1.72
N VAL A 454 -30.80 33.16 2.90
CA VAL A 454 -29.39 33.44 3.13
C VAL A 454 -28.86 32.40 4.10
N GLY A 455 -27.67 31.88 3.85
CA GLY A 455 -27.03 30.94 4.75
C GLY A 455 -25.54 31.13 4.85
N TYR A 456 -25.01 30.69 5.98
CA TYR A 456 -23.58 30.58 6.21
C TYR A 456 -23.24 29.13 6.60
N GLY A 457 -22.30 28.53 5.87
CA GLY A 457 -21.77 27.22 6.14
C GLY A 457 -20.32 27.30 6.60
N LEU A 458 -19.99 26.54 7.64
CA LEU A 458 -18.62 26.28 8.04
C LEU A 458 -18.37 24.79 7.97
N SER A 459 -17.36 24.36 7.21
CA SER A 459 -16.99 22.95 7.11
C SER A 459 -15.50 22.74 7.26
N TYR A 460 -15.14 21.69 7.98
CA TYR A 460 -13.80 21.15 8.04
C TYR A 460 -13.64 20.05 7.00
N LEU A 461 -12.55 20.12 6.25
CA LEU A 461 -12.18 19.15 5.24
C LEU A 461 -11.22 18.11 5.83
N ILE A 462 -11.66 16.86 5.88
CA ILE A 462 -10.87 15.69 6.24
C ILE A 462 -10.25 15.17 4.93
N PRO A 463 -8.95 15.44 4.68
CA PRO A 463 -8.33 15.07 3.42
C PRO A 463 -8.11 13.57 3.36
N SER A 464 -8.65 12.89 2.34
CA SER A 464 -8.56 11.42 2.25
C SER A 464 -7.50 10.92 1.27
N ASN A 465 -7.06 11.71 0.28
CA ASN A 465 -5.86 11.47 -0.53
C ASN A 465 -5.71 12.58 -1.58
N THR A 466 -4.54 13.22 -1.65
CA THR A 466 -4.21 14.09 -2.80
C THR A 466 -3.59 13.20 -3.88
N ARG A 467 -4.32 12.93 -4.97
CA ARG A 467 -3.79 12.13 -6.08
C ARG A 467 -3.39 13.03 -7.23
N TYR A 468 -2.20 12.78 -7.78
CA TYR A 468 -1.72 13.44 -9.00
C TYR A 468 -1.97 12.51 -10.19
N ARG A 469 -2.80 12.95 -11.15
CA ARG A 469 -3.00 12.23 -12.41
C ARG A 469 -2.64 13.17 -13.56
N LYS A 470 -1.60 12.85 -14.33
CA LYS A 470 -1.16 13.63 -15.51
C LYS A 470 -0.92 15.13 -15.23
N GLY A 471 -0.21 15.46 -14.15
CA GLY A 471 0.11 16.85 -13.80
C GLY A 471 -1.08 17.71 -13.31
N ARG A 472 -2.25 17.10 -13.08
CA ARG A 472 -3.44 17.78 -12.56
C ARG A 472 -3.64 17.39 -11.10
N SER A 473 -3.70 18.40 -10.22
CA SER A 473 -4.01 18.19 -8.80
C SER A 473 -5.51 17.96 -8.63
N ILE A 474 -5.86 16.81 -8.07
CA ILE A 474 -7.23 16.47 -7.66
C ILE A 474 -7.23 16.34 -6.14
N MET A 475 -8.15 17.04 -5.49
CA MET A 475 -8.37 16.97 -4.06
C MET A 475 -9.69 16.29 -3.78
N ASN A 476 -9.62 15.21 -2.99
CA ASN A 476 -10.77 14.44 -2.55
C ASN A 476 -10.77 14.43 -1.03
N GLY A 477 -11.92 14.68 -0.40
CA GLY A 477 -12.01 14.64 1.05
C GLY A 477 -13.43 14.65 1.56
N ALA A 478 -13.62 14.03 2.72
CA ALA A 478 -14.87 14.15 3.44
C ALA A 478 -14.97 15.54 4.08
N THR A 479 -16.16 16.11 4.13
CA THR A 479 -16.45 17.38 4.79
C THR A 479 -17.34 17.12 6.01
N VAL A 480 -17.06 17.81 7.11
CA VAL A 480 -17.92 17.80 8.31
C VAL A 480 -18.05 19.23 8.79
N GLY A 481 -19.27 19.69 9.06
CA GLY A 481 -19.52 21.09 9.36
C GLY A 481 -20.94 21.36 9.82
N PHE A 482 -21.31 22.63 9.78
CA PHE A 482 -22.67 23.07 10.02
C PHE A 482 -23.09 24.16 9.04
N ASP A 483 -24.39 24.29 8.84
CA ASP A 483 -25.04 25.33 8.06
C ASP A 483 -26.06 26.07 8.92
N LEU A 484 -25.92 27.40 8.96
CA LEU A 484 -26.93 28.33 9.44
C LEU A 484 -27.71 28.87 8.24
N ARG A 485 -29.03 28.91 8.31
CA ARG A 485 -29.86 29.42 7.22
C ARG A 485 -31.04 30.20 7.76
N TYR A 486 -31.25 31.37 7.18
CA TYR A 486 -32.48 32.14 7.28
C TYR A 486 -33.23 32.07 5.95
N SER A 487 -34.53 31.82 5.99
CA SER A 487 -35.37 31.86 4.78
C SER A 487 -36.60 32.71 5.03
N GLN A 488 -37.00 33.48 4.03
CA GLN A 488 -38.27 34.20 4.02
C GLN A 488 -38.99 33.87 2.72
N TRP A 489 -40.12 33.16 2.83
CA TRP A 489 -40.93 32.76 1.68
C TRP A 489 -42.31 33.37 1.76
N ASN A 490 -42.64 34.15 0.75
CA ASN A 490 -43.96 34.67 0.48
C ASN A 490 -44.75 33.57 -0.24
N LEU A 491 -45.81 33.09 0.39
CA LEU A 491 -46.73 32.16 -0.24
C LEU A 491 -47.64 32.93 -1.20
N GLU A 492 -48.12 32.26 -2.25
CA GLU A 492 -49.10 32.82 -3.18
C GLU A 492 -50.34 33.35 -2.45
N ALA A 493 -50.85 34.49 -2.91
CA ALA A 493 -52.00 35.16 -2.34
C ALA A 493 -53.21 34.21 -2.26
N ARG A 494 -53.88 34.20 -1.12
CA ARG A 494 -55.09 33.39 -0.92
C ARG A 494 -56.26 34.25 -0.52
N SER A 495 -57.36 34.08 -1.23
CA SER A 495 -58.66 34.61 -0.84
C SER A 495 -59.17 33.87 0.40
N VAL A 496 -59.40 34.60 1.48
CA VAL A 496 -60.03 34.09 2.70
C VAL A 496 -61.37 34.82 2.88
N ASN A 497 -62.40 34.07 3.27
CA ASN A 497 -63.71 34.64 3.59
C ASN A 497 -63.65 35.31 4.96
N ARG A 498 -64.18 36.53 5.08
CA ARG A 498 -64.47 37.18 6.37
C ARG A 498 -65.94 37.01 6.72
N TYR A 499 -66.24 36.82 8.00
CA TYR A 499 -67.59 36.77 8.54
C TYR A 499 -67.74 37.87 9.62
N SER A 500 -68.93 38.46 9.71
CA SER A 500 -69.31 39.42 10.75
C SER A 500 -70.14 38.69 11.81
N ASP A 501 -69.93 38.98 13.09
CA ASP A 501 -70.59 38.29 14.22
C ASP A 501 -72.10 38.59 14.35
N ALA A 502 -72.60 39.66 13.74
CA ALA A 502 -73.99 40.09 14.01
C ALA A 502 -75.03 39.31 13.21
N GLU A 503 -74.68 38.82 12.03
CA GLU A 503 -75.55 38.04 11.16
C GLU A 503 -74.62 37.18 10.31
N MET A 504 -74.83 35.87 10.19
CA MET A 504 -74.07 34.97 9.30
C MET A 504 -74.25 35.32 7.80
N THR A 505 -74.50 36.57 7.45
CA THR A 505 -74.51 37.14 6.11
C THR A 505 -73.07 37.45 5.70
N GLN A 506 -72.61 36.78 4.64
CA GLN A 506 -71.36 37.10 3.95
C GLN A 506 -71.41 38.56 3.48
N TYR A 507 -70.74 39.46 4.19
CA TYR A 507 -70.43 40.78 3.65
C TYR A 507 -68.92 40.96 3.53
N LEU A 508 -68.53 41.37 2.31
CA LEU A 508 -67.23 41.91 1.92
C LEU A 508 -66.12 40.89 1.64
N GLY A 509 -66.34 40.10 0.59
CA GLY A 509 -65.30 39.80 -0.40
C GLY A 509 -64.16 38.87 0.02
N ASN A 510 -63.64 38.19 -0.98
CA ASN A 510 -62.40 37.43 -0.89
C ASN A 510 -61.24 38.36 -0.47
N THR A 511 -60.84 38.36 0.80
CA THR A 511 -59.67 39.12 1.23
C THR A 511 -58.43 38.33 0.84
N ALA A 512 -57.60 38.89 -0.04
CA ALA A 512 -56.33 38.28 -0.40
C ALA A 512 -55.33 38.43 0.76
N VAL A 513 -55.02 37.32 1.44
CA VAL A 513 -53.94 37.24 2.43
C VAL A 513 -52.67 36.78 1.71
N ASN A 514 -51.55 37.41 2.04
CA ASN A 514 -50.21 37.06 1.56
C ASN A 514 -49.37 36.52 2.73
N PRO A 515 -49.44 35.21 3.03
CA PRO A 515 -48.71 34.65 4.15
C PRO A 515 -47.21 34.67 3.90
N VAL A 516 -46.45 35.11 4.89
CA VAL A 516 -44.98 35.12 4.86
C VAL A 516 -44.47 34.13 5.90
N THR A 517 -43.77 33.09 5.45
CA THR A 517 -43.07 32.17 6.35
C THR A 517 -41.63 32.59 6.53
N ARG A 518 -41.18 32.69 7.78
CA ARG A 518 -39.76 32.88 8.11
C ARG A 518 -39.22 31.59 8.74
N ARG A 519 -37.98 31.22 8.41
CA ARG A 519 -37.36 29.99 8.90
C ARG A 519 -35.94 30.28 9.35
N PHE A 520 -35.59 29.73 10.50
CA PHE A 520 -34.24 29.73 11.06
C PHE A 520 -33.83 28.27 11.20
N GLU A 521 -32.76 27.86 10.54
CA GLU A 521 -32.30 26.48 10.52
C GLU A 521 -30.82 26.42 10.89
N LEU A 522 -30.48 25.52 11.81
CA LEU A 522 -29.13 25.10 12.11
C LEU A 522 -29.03 23.60 11.80
N ALA A 523 -28.18 23.22 10.86
CA ALA A 523 -27.98 21.82 10.46
C ALA A 523 -26.51 21.43 10.55
N VAL A 524 -26.23 20.28 11.15
CA VAL A 524 -24.92 19.63 11.00
C VAL A 524 -24.88 18.98 9.63
N ARG A 525 -23.77 19.12 8.92
CA ARG A 525 -23.58 18.65 7.56
C ARG A 525 -22.35 17.75 7.48
N THR A 526 -22.51 16.63 6.78
CA THR A 526 -21.41 15.76 6.36
C THR A 526 -21.48 15.59 4.85
N GLY A 527 -20.34 15.57 4.18
CA GLY A 527 -20.32 15.44 2.73
C GLY A 527 -18.98 14.97 2.22
N TYR A 528 -18.79 15.13 0.93
CA TYR A 528 -17.56 14.80 0.26
C TYR A 528 -17.34 15.75 -0.90
N LEU A 529 -16.15 16.33 -0.88
CA LEU A 529 -15.67 17.30 -1.83
C LEU A 529 -14.71 16.61 -2.80
N PHE A 530 -15.03 16.72 -4.08
CA PHE A 530 -14.15 16.45 -5.21
C PHE A 530 -13.78 17.79 -5.86
N GLN A 531 -12.52 18.17 -5.83
CA GLN A 531 -12.05 19.45 -6.34
C GLN A 531 -10.89 19.26 -7.33
N THR A 532 -11.02 19.88 -8.50
CA THR A 532 -9.98 19.99 -9.53
C THR A 532 -9.45 21.42 -9.59
N ARG A 533 -8.50 21.70 -10.48
CA ARG A 533 -8.04 23.07 -10.75
C ARG A 533 -9.18 24.03 -11.14
N TRP A 534 -10.17 23.55 -11.88
CA TRP A 534 -11.18 24.42 -12.52
C TRP A 534 -12.57 24.28 -11.91
N VAL A 535 -12.90 23.09 -11.42
CA VAL A 535 -14.24 22.75 -10.97
C VAL A 535 -14.20 22.04 -9.63
N SER A 536 -15.18 22.32 -8.78
CA SER A 536 -15.48 21.61 -7.54
C SER A 536 -16.86 20.97 -7.62
N PHE A 537 -16.97 19.80 -7.00
CA PHE A 537 -18.17 19.00 -6.88
C PHE A 537 -18.28 18.60 -5.41
N ASP A 538 -19.41 18.86 -4.79
CA ASP A 538 -19.63 18.54 -3.38
C ASP A 538 -20.99 17.87 -3.21
N TYR A 539 -21.01 16.65 -2.68
CA TYR A 539 -22.22 15.99 -2.27
C TYR A 539 -22.33 16.04 -0.75
N TYR A 540 -23.49 16.40 -0.22
CA TYR A 540 -23.66 16.51 1.22
C TYR A 540 -25.01 16.03 1.70
N LEU A 541 -25.03 15.65 2.97
CA LEU A 541 -26.17 15.29 3.77
C LEU A 541 -26.12 16.09 5.07
N GLY A 542 -27.26 16.57 5.55
CA GLY A 542 -27.34 17.28 6.81
C GLY A 542 -28.66 17.09 7.52
N ILE A 543 -28.60 17.16 8.84
CA ILE A 543 -29.75 17.10 9.72
C ILE A 543 -29.59 18.15 10.81
N GLY A 544 -30.69 18.71 11.30
CA GLY A 544 -30.59 19.61 12.43
C GLY A 544 -31.91 20.02 13.01
N ILE A 545 -31.93 21.24 13.53
CA ILE A 545 -33.07 21.85 14.18
C ILE A 545 -33.44 23.14 13.46
N GLY A 546 -34.73 23.32 13.24
CA GLY A 546 -35.29 24.49 12.59
C GLY A 546 -36.44 25.04 13.41
N TYR A 547 -36.58 26.35 13.39
CA TYR A 547 -37.75 27.06 13.88
C TYR A 547 -38.37 27.81 12.71
N ARG A 548 -39.69 27.69 12.56
CA ARG A 548 -40.44 28.39 11.52
C ARG A 548 -41.48 29.29 12.16
N THR A 549 -41.73 30.45 11.57
CA THR A 549 -42.81 31.35 11.92
C THR A 549 -43.65 31.71 10.71
N LEU A 550 -44.90 32.06 10.94
CA LEU A 550 -45.83 32.58 9.94
C LEU A 550 -46.23 34.01 10.34
N SER A 551 -46.20 34.93 9.38
CA SER A 551 -46.64 36.31 9.54
C SER A 551 -47.53 36.67 8.36
N ASP A 552 -48.71 37.20 8.65
CA ASP A 552 -49.64 37.68 7.63
C ASP A 552 -49.59 39.20 7.63
N LYS A 553 -48.88 39.78 6.66
CA LYS A 553 -48.89 41.23 6.46
C LYS A 553 -50.17 41.60 5.70
N GLY A 554 -51.11 42.25 6.37
CA GLY A 554 -52.35 42.76 5.73
C GLY A 554 -53.60 42.76 6.60
N THR A 555 -53.55 42.19 7.80
CA THR A 555 -54.66 42.21 8.77
C THR A 555 -54.24 43.00 9.99
N ASP A 556 -54.87 44.16 10.19
CA ASP A 556 -54.81 44.91 11.44
C ASP A 556 -55.49 44.05 12.51
N TYR A 557 -54.71 43.42 13.38
CA TYR A 557 -55.16 42.47 14.41
C TYR A 557 -55.95 43.14 15.54
N ARG A 558 -56.28 44.43 15.44
CA ARG A 558 -56.98 45.19 16.48
C ARG A 558 -58.46 44.86 16.63
N ASN A 559 -59.04 44.10 15.69
CA ASN A 559 -60.34 43.45 15.87
C ASN A 559 -60.13 41.92 15.90
N GLU A 560 -59.75 41.42 17.07
CA GLU A 560 -60.15 40.09 17.56
C GLU A 560 -61.67 40.02 17.32
N TYR A 561 -62.27 39.11 16.57
CA TYR A 561 -62.22 37.65 16.59
C TYR A 561 -62.43 37.16 15.14
N TRP A 562 -62.08 35.92 14.81
CA TRP A 562 -62.27 35.29 13.47
C TRP A 562 -61.23 35.61 12.40
N THR A 563 -59.96 35.28 12.68
CA THR A 563 -59.11 34.72 11.63
C THR A 563 -59.33 33.21 11.62
N ASP A 564 -59.53 32.63 10.43
CA ASP A 564 -59.72 31.19 10.25
C ASP A 564 -58.69 30.40 11.09
N ASP A 565 -59.15 29.47 11.94
CA ASP A 565 -58.38 28.67 12.91
C ASP A 565 -57.15 27.94 12.29
N HIS A 566 -57.18 27.89 10.96
CA HIS A 566 -56.22 27.38 10.01
C HIS A 566 -54.97 28.24 9.79
N TYR A 567 -54.96 29.51 10.21
CA TYR A 567 -53.83 30.46 10.08
C TYR A 567 -53.34 31.02 11.43
N HIS A 568 -53.85 30.53 12.55
CA HIS A 568 -53.35 30.89 13.88
C HIS A 568 -51.84 30.62 14.01
N SER A 569 -51.10 31.67 14.36
CA SER A 569 -49.64 31.67 14.54
C SER A 569 -49.16 30.54 15.48
N GLY A 570 -49.96 30.16 16.48
CA GLY A 570 -49.67 29.06 17.42
C GLY A 570 -49.56 27.66 16.78
N ARG A 571 -50.22 27.37 15.65
CA ARG A 571 -50.07 26.09 14.91
C ARG A 571 -48.87 26.09 13.95
N PHE A 572 -48.37 27.27 13.60
CA PHE A 572 -47.30 27.44 12.61
C PHE A 572 -45.93 27.63 13.22
N ASN A 573 -45.86 28.37 14.33
CA ASN A 573 -44.67 28.56 15.14
C ASN A 573 -44.28 27.23 15.78
N LYS A 574 -43.35 26.51 15.16
CA LYS A 574 -42.91 25.22 15.68
C LYS A 574 -41.47 24.93 15.38
N LEU A 575 -40.89 24.13 16.27
CA LEU A 575 -39.65 23.41 16.00
C LEU A 575 -39.91 22.28 15.00
N TYR A 576 -38.94 22.03 14.14
CA TYR A 576 -38.94 20.92 13.19
C TYR A 576 -37.50 20.47 12.93
N ALA A 577 -37.33 19.26 12.41
CA ALA A 577 -36.04 18.73 12.01
C ALA A 577 -35.82 18.97 10.50
N PRO A 578 -35.01 19.96 10.08
CA PRO A 578 -34.59 20.07 8.69
C PRO A 578 -33.70 18.89 8.31
N PHE A 579 -34.04 18.25 7.19
CA PHE A 579 -33.19 17.28 6.51
C PHE A 579 -32.73 17.89 5.18
N ARG A 580 -31.43 17.82 4.91
CA ARG A 580 -30.81 18.42 3.73
C ARG A 580 -29.98 17.37 3.01
N PHE A 581 -30.12 17.31 1.70
CA PHE A 581 -29.25 16.53 0.83
C PHE A 581 -29.04 17.31 -0.45
N GLY A 582 -27.83 17.32 -1.00
CA GLY A 582 -27.58 18.11 -2.21
C GLY A 582 -26.28 17.83 -2.91
N ILE A 583 -26.25 18.26 -4.18
CA ILE A 583 -25.06 18.29 -5.01
C ILE A 583 -24.79 19.74 -5.37
N ARG A 584 -23.55 20.19 -5.19
CA ARG A 584 -23.11 21.53 -5.56
C ARG A 584 -21.97 21.46 -6.55
N LEU A 585 -22.03 22.37 -7.52
CA LEU A 585 -20.98 22.59 -8.51
C LEU A 585 -20.38 23.96 -8.30
N GLY A 586 -19.07 24.12 -8.47
CA GLY A 586 -18.44 25.43 -8.41
C GLY A 586 -17.27 25.57 -9.36
N PHE A 587 -17.08 26.77 -9.87
CA PHE A 587 -15.92 27.13 -10.70
C PHE A 587 -14.85 27.76 -9.81
N ASN A 588 -13.66 27.17 -9.77
CA ASN A 588 -12.56 27.66 -8.94
C ASN A 588 -11.87 28.83 -9.65
N ILE A 589 -11.97 30.04 -9.08
CA ILE A 589 -11.39 31.26 -9.67
C ILE A 589 -9.94 31.47 -9.20
N LEU A 590 -9.60 31.00 -7.98
CA LEU A 590 -8.28 31.12 -7.36
C LEU A 590 -7.71 29.77 -6.95
#